data_AF-A0A536TUR2-F1
#
_entry.id   AF-A0A536TUR2-F1
#
_cell.length_a   1.000
_cell.length_b   1.000
_cell.length_c   1.000
_cell.angle_alpha   90.00
_cell.angle_beta   90.00
_cell.angle_gamma   90.00
#
_symmetry.space_group_name_H-M   'P 1'
#
loop_
_entity.id
_entity.type
_entity.pdbx_description
1 polymer ?
#
loop_
_entity_poly.entity_id
_entity_poly.type
_entity_poly.pdbx_seq_one_letter_code
_entity_poly.pdbx_strand_id
1 'polypeptide(L)'
;TFDLAGNMLARFAQHGQLDSPWGVAQAPAGFGQFSGQILIGNFGNGHINAFDPATGEFVDKVRNPHGQAIVIDGLWTIMFGNGRNGGDQNKLYFTAGPNDESDGLFGSLAPAE
;
A
#
# COMPACT_ATOMS: atom_id res chain seq x y z
N THR A 1 -2.15 -9.00 14.24
CA THR A 1 -3.29 -9.79 13.74
C THR A 1 -4.05 -10.33 14.93
N PHE A 2 -5.35 -10.51 14.75
CA PHE A 2 -6.27 -10.95 15.79
C PHE A 2 -7.18 -12.04 15.20
N ASP A 3 -7.66 -12.94 16.05
CA ASP A 3 -8.78 -13.82 15.67
C ASP A 3 -10.12 -13.06 15.73
N LEU A 4 -11.21 -13.74 15.34
CA LEU A 4 -12.55 -13.15 15.38
C LEU A 4 -13.12 -12.97 16.80
N ALA A 5 -12.46 -13.55 17.82
CA ALA A 5 -12.79 -13.34 19.22
C ALA A 5 -12.01 -12.15 19.82
N GLY A 6 -11.13 -11.50 19.05
CA GLY A 6 -10.33 -10.37 19.48
C GLY A 6 -9.05 -10.76 20.23
N ASN A 7 -8.65 -12.02 20.22
CA ASN A 7 -7.39 -12.44 20.81
C ASN A 7 -6.23 -12.05 19.89
N MET A 8 -5.17 -11.48 20.47
CA MET A 8 -3.95 -11.17 19.72
C MET A 8 -3.25 -12.48 19.31
N LEU A 9 -3.04 -12.65 18.00
CA LEU A 9 -2.33 -13.81 17.47
C LEU A 9 -0.85 -13.51 17.25
N ALA A 10 -0.57 -12.41 16.55
CA ALA A 10 0.79 -12.02 16.20
C ALA A 10 0.88 -10.51 15.97
N ARG A 11 2.11 -9.99 15.96
CA ARG A 11 2.42 -8.68 15.38
C ARG A 11 2.87 -8.91 13.94
N PHE A 12 2.19 -8.29 12.98
CA PHE A 12 2.47 -8.50 11.55
C PHE A 12 3.83 -7.94 11.15
N ALA A 13 4.05 -6.65 11.38
CA ALA A 13 5.33 -5.99 11.15
C ALA A 13 5.55 -4.88 12.20
N GLN A 14 6.80 -4.44 12.38
CA GLN A 14 7.15 -3.30 13.24
C GLN A 14 8.48 -2.69 12.82
N HIS A 15 8.63 -1.39 13.06
CA HIS A 15 9.86 -0.63 12.80
C HIS A 15 10.32 -0.72 11.33
N GLY A 16 11.59 -0.39 11.08
CA GLY A 16 12.23 -0.56 9.78
C GLY A 16 11.58 0.30 8.70
N GLN A 17 10.91 -0.36 7.74
CA GLN A 17 10.29 0.32 6.60
C GLN A 17 8.93 0.96 6.93
N LEU A 18 8.39 0.75 8.13
CA LEU A 18 7.15 1.40 8.55
C LEU A 18 7.41 2.81 9.09
N ASP A 19 6.71 3.78 8.53
CA ASP A 19 6.83 5.19 8.89
C ASP A 19 5.44 5.82 8.91
N SER A 20 4.88 5.97 10.12
CA SER A 20 3.47 6.32 10.33
C SER A 20 2.55 5.56 9.37
N PRO A 21 2.56 4.21 9.41
CA PRO A 21 1.81 3.40 8.45
C PRO A 21 0.30 3.64 8.60
N TRP A 22 -0.40 3.85 7.48
CA TRP A 22 -1.81 4.22 7.45
C TRP A 22 -2.65 3.27 6.61
N GLY A 23 -2.46 3.29 5.28
CA GLY A 23 -3.22 2.45 4.36
C GLY A 23 -2.68 1.03 4.29
N VAL A 24 -3.57 0.03 4.26
CA VAL A 24 -3.22 -1.38 4.08
C VAL A 24 -4.12 -2.01 3.03
N ALA A 25 -3.52 -2.69 2.04
CA ALA A 25 -4.26 -3.39 0.98
C ALA A 25 -3.53 -4.67 0.56
N GLN A 26 -4.26 -5.77 0.36
CA GLN A 26 -3.69 -6.96 -0.26
C GLN A 26 -3.73 -6.82 -1.79
N ALA A 27 -2.60 -7.06 -2.43
CA ALA A 27 -2.48 -7.00 -3.87
C ALA A 27 -3.20 -8.17 -4.56
N PRO A 28 -4.01 -7.90 -5.61
CA PRO A 28 -4.64 -8.93 -6.41
C PRO A 28 -3.60 -9.71 -7.22
N ALA A 29 -4.00 -10.87 -7.75
CA ALA A 29 -3.11 -11.73 -8.52
C ALA A 29 -2.52 -11.08 -9.79
N GLY A 30 -3.12 -10.00 -10.29
CA GLY A 30 -2.68 -9.26 -11.48
C GLY A 30 -1.75 -8.08 -11.23
N PHE A 31 -1.31 -7.80 -10.00
CA PHE A 31 -0.51 -6.61 -9.68
C PHE A 31 1.01 -6.82 -9.80
N GLY A 32 1.42 -7.53 -10.86
CA GLY A 32 2.83 -7.76 -11.20
C GLY A 32 3.61 -8.49 -10.10
N GLN A 33 4.85 -8.02 -9.83
CA GLN A 33 5.73 -8.64 -8.84
C GLN A 33 5.18 -8.66 -7.40
N PHE A 34 4.19 -7.80 -7.10
CA PHE A 34 3.60 -7.70 -5.78
C PHE A 34 2.30 -8.50 -5.64
N SER A 35 1.94 -9.34 -6.61
CA SER A 35 0.74 -10.17 -6.52
C SER A 35 0.65 -10.97 -5.22
N GLY A 36 -0.45 -10.83 -4.49
CA GLY A 36 -0.71 -11.50 -3.21
C GLY A 36 -0.06 -10.85 -1.98
N GLN A 37 0.86 -9.91 -2.17
CA GLN A 37 1.58 -9.23 -1.08
C GLN A 37 0.68 -8.25 -0.33
N ILE A 38 1.02 -7.95 0.92
CA ILE A 38 0.39 -6.87 1.68
C ILE A 38 1.14 -5.58 1.37
N LEU A 39 0.43 -4.62 0.79
CA LEU A 39 0.94 -3.27 0.60
C LEU A 39 0.56 -2.41 1.80
N ILE A 40 1.54 -1.67 2.32
CA ILE A 40 1.35 -0.69 3.39
C ILE A 40 1.80 0.67 2.88
N GLY A 41 0.88 1.63 2.87
CA GLY A 41 1.15 3.04 2.60
C GLY A 41 1.61 3.75 3.86
N ASN A 42 2.78 4.38 3.79
CA ASN A 42 3.34 5.19 4.87
C ASN A 42 2.94 6.64 4.70
N PHE A 43 2.22 7.19 5.68
CA PHE A 43 1.91 8.61 5.70
C PHE A 43 3.17 9.46 5.91
N GLY A 44 4.09 9.02 6.77
CA GLY A 44 5.23 9.84 7.18
C GLY A 44 6.23 10.14 6.06
N ASN A 45 6.43 9.21 5.12
CA ASN A 45 7.39 9.38 4.02
C ASN A 45 6.80 9.15 2.63
N GLY A 46 5.49 8.89 2.52
CA GLY A 46 4.79 8.75 1.25
C GLY A 46 5.11 7.48 0.45
N HIS A 47 5.93 6.57 0.98
CA HIS A 47 6.24 5.31 0.30
C HIS A 47 5.12 4.28 0.46
N ILE A 48 5.03 3.37 -0.51
CA ILE A 48 4.23 2.15 -0.42
C ILE A 48 5.19 0.98 -0.38
N ASN A 49 5.11 0.17 0.67
CA ASN A 49 5.98 -0.98 0.91
C ASN A 49 5.19 -2.27 0.81
N ALA A 50 5.78 -3.28 0.15
CA ALA A 50 5.23 -4.63 0.08
C ALA A 50 5.82 -5.52 1.18
N PHE A 51 4.97 -6.34 1.78
CA PHE A 51 5.30 -7.29 2.83
C PHE A 51 4.71 -8.66 2.51
N ASP A 52 5.47 -9.70 2.85
CA ASP A 52 5.00 -11.08 2.76
C ASP A 52 3.79 -11.29 3.70
N PRO A 53 2.65 -11.79 3.20
CA PRO A 53 1.45 -11.94 4.02
C PRO A 53 1.57 -13.01 5.12
N ALA A 54 2.45 -14.00 4.94
CA ALA A 54 2.64 -15.10 5.88
C ALA A 54 3.66 -14.77 6.96
N THR A 55 4.77 -14.11 6.60
CA THR A 55 5.87 -13.83 7.52
C THR A 55 5.85 -12.40 8.07
N GLY A 56 5.22 -11.46 7.35
CA GLY A 56 5.30 -10.03 7.66
C GLY A 56 6.65 -9.39 7.34
N GLU A 57 7.53 -10.10 6.63
CA GLU A 57 8.83 -9.58 6.22
C GLU A 57 8.68 -8.59 5.06
N PHE A 58 9.53 -7.55 5.06
CA PHE A 58 9.59 -6.58 3.98
C PHE A 58 10.12 -7.23 2.70
N VAL A 59 9.44 -7.00 1.58
CA VAL A 59 9.80 -7.52 0.26
C VAL A 59 10.51 -6.46 -0.56
N ASP A 60 9.82 -5.37 -0.93
CA ASP A 60 10.39 -4.22 -1.62
C ASP A 60 9.44 -3.00 -1.51
N LYS A 61 9.89 -1.84 -2.00
CA LYS A 61 9.06 -0.65 -2.24
C LYS A 61 8.38 -0.74 -3.59
N VAL A 62 7.20 -0.13 -3.72
CA VAL A 62 6.61 0.13 -5.04
C VAL A 62 7.49 1.16 -5.78
N ARG A 63 7.88 0.81 -7.01
CA ARG A 63 8.82 1.59 -7.83
C ARG A 63 8.20 1.96 -9.16
N ASN A 64 8.70 3.06 -9.73
CA ASN A 64 8.43 3.43 -11.11
C ASN A 64 9.22 2.53 -12.08
N PRO A 65 8.95 2.60 -13.40
CA PRO A 65 9.67 1.78 -14.40
C PRO A 65 11.18 2.01 -14.47
N HIS A 66 11.70 3.10 -13.88
CA HIS A 66 13.14 3.40 -13.80
C HIS A 66 13.78 2.86 -12.49
N GLY A 67 13.04 2.09 -11.70
CA GLY A 67 13.50 1.49 -10.44
C GLY A 67 13.51 2.44 -9.23
N GLN A 68 13.01 3.67 -9.38
CA GLN A 68 12.94 4.64 -8.30
C GLN A 68 11.71 4.39 -7.45
N ALA A 69 11.85 4.40 -6.12
CA ALA A 69 10.72 4.25 -5.21
C ALA A 69 9.73 5.41 -5.40
N ILE A 70 8.45 5.08 -5.52
CA ILE A 70 7.40 6.09 -5.62
C ILE A 70 7.25 6.75 -4.25
N VAL A 71 7.09 8.07 -4.26
CA VAL A 71 6.79 8.91 -3.10
C VAL A 71 5.52 9.70 -3.43
N ILE A 72 4.52 9.59 -2.58
CA ILE A 72 3.28 10.37 -2.66
C ILE A 72 3.22 11.22 -1.40
N ASP A 73 3.39 12.54 -1.56
CA ASP A 73 3.35 13.50 -0.45
C ASP A 73 1.99 13.44 0.27
N GLY A 74 2.02 13.34 1.60
CA GLY A 74 0.84 13.19 2.44
C GLY A 74 -0.01 11.95 2.09
N LEU A 75 0.58 10.78 1.83
CA LEU A 75 -0.15 9.56 1.48
C LEU A 75 -1.05 9.05 2.63
N TRP A 76 -2.34 8.86 2.38
CA TRP A 76 -3.29 8.31 3.36
C TRP A 76 -3.71 6.88 3.00
N THR A 77 -4.87 6.75 2.37
CA THR A 77 -5.49 5.45 2.08
C THR A 77 -4.95 4.90 0.78
N ILE A 78 -4.79 3.57 0.74
CA ILE A 78 -4.59 2.81 -0.50
C ILE A 78 -5.66 1.73 -0.60
N MET A 79 -6.17 1.47 -1.81
CA MET A 79 -7.18 0.44 -2.05
C MET A 79 -7.15 -0.02 -3.51
N PHE A 80 -7.30 -1.32 -3.74
CA PHE A 80 -7.51 -1.84 -5.09
C PHE A 80 -8.95 -1.64 -5.54
N GLY A 81 -9.15 -1.40 -6.84
CA GLY A 81 -10.48 -1.39 -7.41
C GLY A 81 -11.19 -2.74 -7.27
N ASN A 82 -12.50 -2.75 -7.48
CA ASN A 82 -13.32 -3.97 -7.37
C ASN A 82 -13.71 -4.58 -8.72
N GLY A 83 -13.13 -4.10 -9.82
CA GLY A 83 -13.42 -4.57 -11.19
C GLY A 83 -14.82 -4.19 -11.68
N ARG A 84 -15.50 -3.25 -10.99
CA ARG A 84 -16.84 -2.75 -11.32
C ARG A 84 -16.85 -1.22 -11.17
N ASN A 85 -17.92 -0.65 -10.62
CA ASN A 85 -18.06 0.79 -10.39
C ASN A 85 -17.03 1.36 -9.39
N GLY A 86 -16.29 0.51 -8.69
CA GLY A 86 -15.20 0.91 -7.78
C GLY A 86 -13.82 0.98 -8.46
N GLY A 87 -13.75 0.89 -9.80
CA GLY A 87 -12.50 1.02 -10.54
C GLY A 87 -11.86 -0.32 -10.93
N ASP A 88 -10.74 -0.22 -11.65
CA ASP A 88 -9.99 -1.35 -12.17
C ASP A 88 -9.40 -2.19 -11.03
N GLN A 89 -9.68 -3.49 -11.04
CA GLN A 89 -9.21 -4.41 -10.00
C GLN A 89 -7.69 -4.48 -9.90
N ASN A 90 -6.96 -4.18 -10.98
CA ASN A 90 -5.50 -4.22 -11.02
C ASN A 90 -4.86 -2.84 -10.82
N LYS A 91 -5.63 -1.81 -10.45
CA LYS A 91 -5.08 -0.50 -10.08
C LYS A 91 -5.17 -0.28 -8.59
N LEU A 92 -4.06 0.23 -8.02
CA LEU A 92 -4.00 0.68 -6.65
C LEU A 92 -4.37 2.16 -6.61
N TYR A 93 -5.57 2.45 -6.12
CA TYR A 93 -6.04 3.81 -5.90
C TYR A 93 -5.52 4.34 -4.57
N PHE A 94 -5.26 5.64 -4.50
CA PHE A 94 -4.81 6.29 -3.28
C PHE A 94 -5.44 7.67 -3.09
N THR A 95 -5.52 8.08 -1.83
CA THR A 95 -5.79 9.47 -1.43
C THR A 95 -4.55 10.05 -0.77
N ALA A 96 -4.32 11.34 -0.96
CA ALA A 96 -3.23 12.04 -0.31
C ALA A 96 -3.60 13.50 0.00
N GLY A 97 -2.98 14.04 1.04
CA GLY A 97 -3.06 15.45 1.45
C GLY A 97 -1.72 16.15 1.29
N PRO A 98 -1.29 16.49 0.05
CA PRO A 98 -0.02 17.18 -0.16
C PRO A 98 -0.07 18.62 0.36
N ASN A 99 1.10 19.27 0.42
CA ASN A 99 1.26 20.65 0.90
C ASN A 99 0.71 20.85 2.32
N ASP A 100 1.20 20.06 3.28
CA ASP A 100 0.73 20.07 4.67
C ASP A 100 -0.80 19.97 4.74
N GLU A 101 -1.35 18.99 4.02
CA GLU A 101 -2.78 18.68 3.93
C GLU A 101 -3.69 19.82 3.43
N SER A 102 -3.12 20.90 2.90
CA SER A 102 -3.88 22.04 2.38
C SER A 102 -4.58 21.71 1.05
N ASP A 103 -4.07 20.71 0.33
CA ASP A 103 -4.62 20.22 -0.92
C ASP A 103 -5.09 18.77 -0.82
N GLY A 104 -5.91 18.35 -1.79
CA GLY A 104 -6.37 16.97 -1.92
C GLY A 104 -5.93 16.36 -3.24
N LEU A 105 -5.37 15.16 -3.18
CA LEU A 105 -4.99 14.36 -4.35
C LEU A 105 -5.67 12.99 -4.30
N PHE A 106 -6.37 12.65 -5.37
CA PHE A 106 -6.83 11.28 -5.64
C PHE A 106 -6.14 10.78 -6.90
N GLY A 107 -5.51 9.60 -6.82
CA GLY A 107 -4.73 9.05 -7.91
C GLY A 107 -4.80 7.52 -7.96
N SER A 108 -4.12 6.95 -8.95
CA SER A 108 -3.98 5.50 -9.07
C SER A 108 -2.62 5.11 -9.64
N LEU A 109 -2.12 3.95 -9.24
CA LEU A 109 -0.95 3.28 -9.77
C LEU A 109 -1.38 2.01 -10.49
N ALA A 110 -0.77 1.75 -11.65
CA ALA A 110 -0.95 0.52 -12.42
C ALA A 110 0.41 -0.20 -12.55
N PRO A 111 0.43 -1.54 -12.67
CA PRO A 111 1.64 -2.26 -13.04
C PRO A 111 2.21 -1.72 -14.35
N ALA A 112 3.54 -1.66 -14.44
CA ALA A 112 4.21 -1.41 -15.71
C ALA A 112 4.03 -2.64 -16.63
N GLU A 113 3.87 -2.39 -17.93
CA GLU A 113 3.86 -3.43 -18.98
C GLU A 113 5.25 -3.98 -19.26
#